data_AF-A0AAJ2H2X9-F1
#
_entry.id   AF-A0AAJ2H2X9-F1
#
_cell.length_a   1.000
_cell.length_b   1.000
_cell.length_c   1.000
_cell.angle_alpha   90.00
_cell.angle_beta   90.00
_cell.angle_gamma   90.00
#
_symmetry.space_group_name_H-M   'P 1'
#
loop_
_entity.id
_entity.type
_entity.pdbx_description
1 polymer ?
#
loop_
_entity_poly.entity_id
_entity_poly.type
_entity_poly.pdbx_seq_one_letter_code
_entity_poly.pdbx_strand_id
1 'polypeptide(L)'
;GIPAGVLNVIHGGENAVNAICDHADIKAVSFVGSTKVGTHVYNRATLAGKRVQCMMGAKNHAVILPDANKQQTLNNIAGAAFGAAGQRCMALSVVVLVGKA
;
A
#
# COMPACT_ATOMS: atom_id res chain seq x y z
N GLY A 1 16.81 7.31 -25.27
CA GLY A 1 15.57 7.96 -24.84
C GLY A 1 15.74 8.72 -23.54
N ILE A 2 16.33 8.09 -22.51
CA ILE A 2 16.64 8.74 -21.22
C ILE A 2 18.16 8.69 -21.00
N PRO A 3 18.82 9.79 -20.55
CA PRO A 3 20.25 9.77 -20.23
C PRO A 3 20.61 8.80 -19.11
N ALA A 4 21.84 8.27 -19.14
CA ALA A 4 22.36 7.41 -18.08
C ALA A 4 22.35 8.16 -16.73
N GLY A 5 21.95 7.46 -15.65
CA GLY A 5 21.92 8.01 -14.29
C GLY A 5 20.63 8.72 -13.88
N VAL A 6 19.70 9.01 -14.80
CA VAL A 6 18.39 9.60 -14.45
C VAL A 6 17.50 8.61 -13.71
N LEU A 7 17.53 7.35 -14.10
CA LEU A 7 16.83 6.24 -13.45
C LEU A 7 17.87 5.19 -13.06
N ASN A 8 17.96 4.88 -11.76
CA ASN A 8 18.82 3.84 -11.23
C ASN A 8 17.98 2.83 -10.46
N VAL A 9 18.31 1.55 -10.58
CA VAL A 9 17.70 0.45 -9.81
C VAL A 9 18.75 -0.08 -8.85
N ILE A 10 18.47 -0.01 -7.56
CA ILE A 10 19.36 -0.51 -6.50
C ILE A 10 18.63 -1.64 -5.80
N HIS A 11 19.08 -2.87 -6.00
CA HIS A 11 18.56 -4.04 -5.29
C HIS A 11 19.13 -4.09 -3.87
N GLY A 12 18.30 -4.42 -2.90
CA GLY A 12 18.73 -4.53 -1.50
C GLY A 12 17.58 -4.79 -0.55
N GLY A 13 17.92 -4.90 0.74
CA GLY A 13 16.97 -4.98 1.84
C GLY A 13 16.97 -3.70 2.69
N GLU A 14 16.74 -3.88 3.99
CA GLU A 14 16.64 -2.78 4.95
C GLU A 14 17.84 -1.80 4.91
N ASN A 15 19.07 -2.31 4.77
CA ASN A 15 20.25 -1.45 4.73
C ASN A 15 20.25 -0.46 3.55
N ALA A 16 19.79 -0.89 2.36
CA ALA A 16 19.68 0.00 1.20
C ALA A 16 18.59 1.06 1.41
N VAL A 17 17.48 0.67 2.03
CA VAL A 17 16.39 1.59 2.39
C VAL A 17 16.85 2.63 3.42
N ASN A 18 17.57 2.21 4.46
CA ASN A 18 18.10 3.11 5.48
C ASN A 18 19.12 4.09 4.87
N ALA A 19 20.01 3.61 4.01
CA ALA A 19 20.94 4.46 3.28
C ALA A 19 20.20 5.53 2.44
N ILE A 20 19.12 5.15 1.75
CA ILE A 20 18.27 6.10 0.99
C ILE A 20 17.63 7.15 1.92
N CYS A 21 17.15 6.74 3.09
CA CYS A 21 16.54 7.65 4.06
C CYS A 21 17.55 8.67 4.61
N ASP A 22 18.81 8.25 4.78
CA ASP A 22 19.83 9.07 5.44
C ASP A 22 20.64 9.92 4.44
N HIS A 23 20.71 9.54 3.16
CA HIS A 23 21.55 10.22 2.17
C HIS A 23 21.21 11.70 2.02
N ALA A 24 22.19 12.58 2.15
CA ALA A 24 21.99 14.04 2.16
C ALA A 24 21.43 14.59 0.84
N ASP A 25 21.78 13.97 -0.29
CA ASP A 25 21.36 14.43 -1.61
C ASP A 25 19.95 13.99 -2.01
N ILE A 26 19.38 12.98 -1.33
CA ILE A 26 18.00 12.55 -1.59
C ILE A 26 17.06 13.53 -0.89
N LYS A 27 16.14 14.14 -1.66
CA LYS A 27 15.23 15.17 -1.14
C LYS A 27 13.83 14.67 -0.83
N ALA A 28 13.44 13.53 -1.39
CA ALA A 28 12.10 12.98 -1.29
C ALA A 28 12.13 11.45 -1.25
N VAL A 29 11.22 10.84 -0.48
CA VAL A 29 11.03 9.39 -0.42
C VAL A 29 9.56 9.04 -0.63
N SER A 30 9.31 8.04 -1.47
CA SER A 30 7.98 7.46 -1.69
C SER A 30 8.03 5.97 -1.40
N PHE A 31 7.17 5.48 -0.51
CA PHE A 31 7.16 4.09 -0.08
C PHE A 31 5.77 3.46 -0.21
N VAL A 32 5.72 2.22 -0.72
CA VAL A 32 4.52 1.39 -0.70
C VAL A 32 4.87 0.04 -0.07
N GLY A 33 4.12 -0.39 0.96
CA GLY A 33 4.40 -1.65 1.64
C GLY A 33 3.61 -1.84 2.93
N SER A 34 4.16 -2.61 3.88
CA SER A 34 3.49 -2.85 5.16
C SER A 34 3.50 -1.61 6.06
N THR A 35 2.52 -1.48 6.95
CA THR A 35 2.45 -0.37 7.92
C THR A 35 3.65 -0.32 8.85
N LYS A 36 4.19 -1.49 9.23
CA LYS A 36 5.41 -1.58 10.07
C LYS A 36 6.60 -0.90 9.38
N VAL A 37 6.87 -1.26 8.13
CA VAL A 37 8.02 -0.73 7.39
C VAL A 37 7.76 0.71 6.94
N GLY A 38 6.55 1.03 6.49
CA GLY A 38 6.18 2.39 6.09
C GLY A 38 6.34 3.39 7.22
N THR A 39 5.96 3.03 8.46
CA THR A 39 6.17 3.89 9.64
C THR A 39 7.66 4.12 9.91
N HIS A 40 8.49 3.08 9.80
CA HIS A 40 9.95 3.20 9.94
C HIS A 40 10.55 4.15 8.90
N VAL A 41 10.21 3.95 7.62
CA VAL A 41 10.68 4.80 6.52
C VAL A 41 10.21 6.24 6.68
N TYR A 42 8.93 6.45 7.02
CA TYR A 42 8.35 7.77 7.23
C TYR A 42 9.11 8.53 8.32
N ASN A 43 9.27 7.92 9.50
CA ASN A 43 9.93 8.56 10.63
C ASN A 43 11.40 8.84 10.34
N ARG A 44 12.14 7.86 9.83
CA ARG A 44 13.58 8.01 9.57
C ARG A 44 13.86 9.10 8.54
N ALA A 45 13.18 9.07 7.39
CA ALA A 45 13.43 10.03 6.32
C ALA A 45 12.91 11.44 6.66
N THR A 46 11.80 11.58 7.39
CA THR A 46 11.33 12.90 7.84
C THR A 46 12.24 13.52 8.90
N LEU A 47 12.79 12.72 9.82
CA LEU A 47 13.82 13.19 10.77
C LEU A 47 15.11 13.64 10.06
N ALA A 48 15.41 13.08 8.89
CA ALA A 48 16.49 13.51 8.01
C ALA A 48 16.12 14.72 7.11
N GLY A 49 14.98 15.39 7.37
CA GLY A 49 14.55 16.60 6.68
C GLY A 49 13.94 16.39 5.28
N LYS A 50 13.61 15.16 4.89
CA LYS A 50 13.06 14.84 3.57
C LYS A 50 11.54 14.99 3.55
N ARG A 51 10.98 15.30 2.38
CA ARG A 51 9.52 15.12 2.15
C ARG A 51 9.23 13.64 1.94
N VAL A 52 8.18 13.11 2.57
CA VAL A 52 7.89 11.68 2.53
C VAL A 52 6.41 11.40 2.34
N GLN A 53 6.11 10.42 1.49
CA GLN A 53 4.79 9.79 1.40
C GLN A 53 4.91 8.26 1.57
N CYS A 54 4.07 7.68 2.41
CA CYS A 54 4.04 6.25 2.68
C CYS A 54 2.62 5.71 2.54
N MET A 55 2.38 4.86 1.53
CA MET A 55 1.12 4.14 1.32
C MET A 55 1.26 2.73 1.92
N MET A 56 0.43 2.42 2.90
CA MET A 56 0.68 1.32 3.83
C MET A 56 -0.39 0.22 3.77
N GLY A 57 -0.39 -0.68 4.75
CA GLY A 57 -1.32 -1.81 4.82
C GLY A 57 -2.78 -1.39 4.92
N ALA A 58 -3.67 -2.36 4.69
CA ALA A 58 -5.09 -2.10 4.58
C ALA A 58 -5.93 -3.25 5.17
N LYS A 59 -7.17 -2.92 5.56
CA LYS A 59 -8.21 -3.87 5.93
C LYS A 59 -9.52 -3.35 5.35
N ASN A 60 -9.72 -3.52 4.05
CA ASN A 60 -10.85 -2.89 3.37
C ASN A 60 -12.15 -3.62 3.70
N HIS A 61 -13.19 -2.83 3.91
CA HIS A 61 -14.53 -3.28 4.27
C HIS A 61 -15.49 -3.00 3.11
N ALA A 62 -16.38 -3.96 2.82
CA ALA A 62 -17.54 -3.75 1.98
C ALA A 62 -18.81 -3.81 2.85
N VAL A 63 -19.55 -2.70 2.89
CA VAL A 63 -20.84 -2.62 3.60
C VAL A 63 -21.94 -2.97 2.61
N ILE A 64 -22.72 -4.01 2.92
CA ILE A 64 -23.79 -4.52 2.06
C ILE A 64 -25.13 -4.22 2.73
N LEU A 65 -25.92 -3.37 2.06
CA LEU A 65 -27.24 -2.97 2.51
C LEU A 65 -28.31 -4.00 2.08
N PRO A 66 -29.47 -4.07 2.77
CA PRO A 66 -30.55 -5.01 2.45
C PRO A 66 -31.11 -4.89 1.02
N ASP A 67 -30.98 -3.72 0.40
CA ASP A 67 -31.45 -3.43 -0.96
C ASP A 67 -30.37 -3.61 -2.04
N ALA A 68 -29.15 -4.02 -1.66
CA ALA A 68 -28.07 -4.27 -2.60
C ALA A 68 -28.42 -5.43 -3.54
N ASN A 69 -28.08 -5.29 -4.84
CA ASN A 69 -28.27 -6.38 -5.79
C ASN A 69 -27.43 -7.60 -5.40
N LYS A 70 -28.10 -8.69 -5.01
CA LYS A 70 -27.45 -9.89 -4.47
C LYS A 70 -26.44 -10.51 -5.44
N GLN A 71 -26.84 -10.75 -6.68
CA GLN A 71 -26.01 -11.48 -7.63
C GLN A 71 -24.76 -10.68 -8.02
N GLN A 72 -24.94 -9.38 -8.26
CA GLN A 72 -23.83 -8.49 -8.57
C GLN A 72 -22.87 -8.37 -7.38
N THR A 73 -23.41 -8.25 -6.16
CA THR A 73 -22.62 -8.15 -4.93
C THR A 73 -21.74 -9.38 -4.73
N LEU A 74 -22.31 -10.59 -4.85
CA LEU A 74 -21.56 -11.84 -4.69
C LEU A 74 -20.43 -11.97 -5.72
N ASN A 75 -20.72 -11.68 -6.99
CA ASN A 75 -19.74 -11.74 -8.07
C ASN A 75 -18.57 -10.76 -7.82
N ASN A 76 -18.89 -9.52 -7.40
CA ASN A 76 -17.88 -8.50 -7.13
C ASN A 76 -17.00 -8.84 -5.92
N ILE A 77 -17.61 -9.33 -4.84
CA ILE A 77 -16.87 -9.70 -3.61
C ILE A 77 -15.91 -10.86 -3.88
N ALA A 78 -16.33 -11.88 -4.65
CA ALA A 78 -15.47 -13.02 -4.95
C ALA A 78 -14.16 -12.57 -5.64
N GLY A 79 -14.25 -11.70 -6.65
CA GLY A 79 -13.07 -11.16 -7.33
C GLY A 79 -12.24 -10.22 -6.45
N ALA A 80 -12.90 -9.38 -5.65
CA ALA A 80 -12.23 -8.40 -4.79
C ALA A 80 -11.53 -9.03 -3.57
N ALA A 81 -12.05 -10.12 -3.04
CA ALA A 81 -11.48 -10.83 -1.89
C ALA A 81 -10.37 -11.81 -2.31
N PHE A 82 -10.60 -12.61 -3.35
CA PHE A 82 -9.73 -13.73 -3.71
C PHE A 82 -8.86 -13.49 -4.94
N GLY A 83 -9.08 -12.42 -5.70
CA GLY A 83 -8.22 -12.03 -6.82
C GLY A 83 -6.77 -11.81 -6.36
N ALA A 84 -5.81 -12.35 -7.13
CA ALA A 84 -4.38 -12.40 -6.77
C ALA A 84 -4.14 -13.05 -5.38
N ALA A 85 -4.94 -14.06 -5.02
CA ALA A 85 -4.93 -14.71 -3.71
C ALA A 85 -5.10 -13.75 -2.52
N GLY A 86 -5.80 -12.62 -2.73
CA GLY A 86 -6.01 -11.60 -1.71
C GLY A 86 -4.77 -10.77 -1.36
N GLN A 87 -3.63 -10.97 -2.02
CA GLN A 87 -2.38 -10.26 -1.76
C GLN A 87 -2.36 -8.87 -2.41
N ARG A 88 -3.36 -8.04 -2.08
CA ARG A 88 -3.54 -6.69 -2.62
C ARG A 88 -3.90 -5.76 -1.47
N CYS A 89 -3.30 -4.58 -1.41
CA CYS A 89 -3.71 -3.52 -0.47
C CYS A 89 -5.18 -3.10 -0.69
N MET A 90 -5.73 -3.33 -1.87
CA MET A 90 -7.12 -3.02 -2.19
C MET A 90 -8.08 -4.22 -2.06
N ALA A 91 -7.63 -5.38 -1.56
CA ALA A 91 -8.48 -6.56 -1.40
C ALA A 91 -9.60 -6.31 -0.37
N LEU A 92 -10.81 -6.76 -0.68
CA LEU A 92 -11.92 -6.75 0.28
C LEU A 92 -11.75 -7.90 1.27
N SER A 93 -11.34 -7.56 2.49
CA SER A 93 -11.00 -8.54 3.52
C SER A 93 -12.07 -8.71 4.59
N VAL A 94 -13.06 -7.80 4.61
CA VAL A 94 -14.19 -7.81 5.53
C VAL A 94 -15.46 -7.47 4.76
N VAL A 95 -16.51 -8.25 4.99
CA VAL A 95 -17.87 -7.95 4.54
C VAL A 95 -18.70 -7.61 5.76
N VAL A 96 -19.41 -6.48 5.71
CA VAL A 96 -20.32 -6.02 6.76
C VAL A 96 -21.73 -6.09 6.20
N LEU A 97 -22.48 -7.11 6.59
CA LEU A 97 -23.89 -7.28 6.21
C LEU A 97 -24.77 -6.47 7.17
N VAL A 98 -25.59 -5.57 6.63
CA VAL A 98 -26.47 -4.74 7.45
C VAL A 98 -27.84 -5.41 7.58
N GLY A 99 -28.27 -5.68 8.81
CA GLY A 99 -29.58 -6.28 9.08
C GLY A 99 -29.66 -7.75 8.63
N LYS A 100 -30.66 -8.08 7.79
CA LYS A 100 -30.85 -9.43 7.22
C LYS A 100 -30.21 -9.60 5.84
N ALA A 101 -29.28 -8.71 5.48
CA ALA A 101 -28.47 -8.82 4.26
C ALA A 101 -27.61 -10.09 4.28
#